data_AF-A0A2A3ANI5-F1
#
_entry.id   AF-A0A2A3ANI5-F1
#
_cell.length_a   1.000
_cell.length_b   1.000
_cell.length_c   1.000
_cell.angle_alpha   90.00
_cell.angle_beta   90.00
_cell.angle_gamma   90.00
#
_symmetry.space_group_name_H-M   'P 1'
#
loop_
_entity.id
_entity.type
_entity.pdbx_description
1 polymer ?
#
loop_
_entity_poly.entity_id
_entity_poly.type
_entity_poly.pdbx_seq_one_letter_code
_entity_poly.pdbx_strand_id
1 'polypeptide(L)' 'MNGNNGHRRVELASDIRRQAGSETTKRFLRTLPVFRLEKEMPQQLTDLLDRLDGAEAENAGGRRRQ' A
#
# COMPACT_ATOMS: atom_id res chain seq x y z
N MET A 1 9.81 -6.55 -42.18
CA MET A 1 9.93 -7.42 -40.97
C MET A 1 9.67 -6.58 -39.72
N ASN A 2 8.43 -6.44 -39.24
CA ASN A 2 8.15 -5.64 -38.02
C ASN A 2 6.99 -6.17 -37.12
N GLY A 3 6.43 -7.34 -37.43
CA GLY A 3 5.31 -7.91 -36.67
C GLY A 3 5.73 -8.66 -35.39
N ASN A 4 6.98 -9.13 -35.31
CA ASN A 4 7.42 -10.03 -34.23
C ASN A 4 7.85 -9.28 -32.95
N ASN A 5 8.18 -7.99 -33.07
CA ASN A 5 8.69 -7.18 -31.96
C ASN A 5 7.59 -6.79 -30.97
N GLY A 6 6.36 -6.60 -31.45
CA GLY A 6 5.20 -6.27 -30.61
C GLY A 6 4.79 -7.45 -29.72
N HIS A 7 4.66 -8.64 -30.30
CA HIS A 7 4.30 -9.86 -29.57
C HIS A 7 5.32 -10.19 -28.48
N ARG A 8 6.62 -10.16 -28.82
CA ARG A 8 7.71 -10.43 -27.88
C ARG A 8 7.74 -9.46 -26.70
N ARG A 9 7.37 -8.19 -26.90
CA ARG A 9 7.27 -7.19 -25.83
C ARG A 9 6.11 -7.49 -24.88
N VAL A 10 4.98 -7.95 -25.42
CA VAL A 10 3.80 -8.32 -24.62
C VAL A 10 4.10 -9.55 -23.76
N GLU A 11 4.72 -10.58 -24.35
CA GLU A 11 5.16 -11.78 -23.63
C GLU A 11 6.16 -11.43 -22.52
N LEU A 12 7.17 -10.62 -22.84
CA LEU A 12 8.16 -10.17 -21.86
C LEU A 12 7.51 -9.41 -20.70
N ALA A 13 6.58 -8.50 -20.98
CA ALA A 13 5.88 -7.78 -19.93
C ALA A 13 5.05 -8.72 -19.03
N SER A 14 4.45 -9.76 -19.62
CA SER A 14 3.75 -10.81 -18.87
C SER A 14 4.69 -11.59 -17.96
N ASP A 15 5.84 -12.00 -18.49
CA ASP A 15 6.86 -12.75 -17.76
C ASP A 15 7.46 -11.93 -16.61
N ILE A 16 7.75 -10.64 -16.84
CA ILE A 16 8.23 -9.72 -15.80
C ILE A 16 7.20 -9.61 -14.67
N ARG A 17 5.93 -9.40 -14.99
CA ARG A 17 4.86 -9.35 -13.97
C ARG A 17 4.77 -10.66 -13.18
N ARG A 18 4.88 -11.81 -13.86
CA ARG A 18 4.89 -13.13 -13.23
C ARG A 18 6.05 -13.29 -12.26
N GLN A 19 7.26 -12.90 -12.66
CA GLN A 19 8.47 -13.01 -11.83
C GLN A 19 8.44 -12.03 -10.66
N ALA A 20 8.01 -10.79 -10.89
CA ALA A 20 7.86 -9.77 -9.85
C ALA A 20 6.81 -10.20 -8.79
N GLY A 21 5.72 -10.83 -9.23
CA GLY A 21 4.66 -11.33 -8.36
C GLY A 21 4.94 -12.68 -7.68
N SER A 22 6.07 -13.33 -7.99
CA SER A 22 6.40 -14.64 -7.41
C SER A 22 6.64 -14.55 -5.91
N GLU A 23 6.32 -15.64 -5.18
CA GLU A 23 6.52 -15.68 -3.73
C GLU A 23 8.00 -15.58 -3.34
N THR A 24 8.91 -16.12 -4.16
CA THR A 24 10.36 -15.95 -3.96
C THR A 24 10.75 -14.48 -4.03
N THR A 25 10.32 -13.75 -5.06
CA THR A 25 10.59 -12.31 -5.19
C THR A 25 9.96 -11.52 -4.05
N LYS A 26 8.71 -11.80 -3.67
CA LYS A 26 8.05 -11.13 -2.54
C LYS A 26 8.79 -11.37 -1.22
N ARG A 27 9.23 -12.60 -0.95
CA ARG A 27 10.01 -12.92 0.25
C ARG A 27 11.33 -12.17 0.28
N PHE A 28 12.02 -12.10 -0.86
CA PHE A 28 13.24 -11.31 -1.00
C PHE A 28 12.98 -9.80 -0.78
N LEU A 29 11.96 -9.23 -1.41
CA LEU A 29 11.64 -7.81 -1.23
C LEU A 29 11.36 -7.48 0.24
N ARG A 30 10.62 -8.33 0.97
CA ARG A 30 10.35 -8.14 2.41
C ARG A 30 11.60 -8.12 3.31
N THR A 31 12.75 -8.61 2.85
CA THR A 31 14.01 -8.48 3.61
C THR A 31 14.68 -7.12 3.42
N LEU A 32 14.36 -6.40 2.34
CA LEU A 32 14.93 -5.10 2.03
C LEU A 32 14.29 -4.02 2.93
N PRO A 33 15.08 -3.07 3.45
CA PRO A 33 14.58 -2.04 4.37
C PRO A 33 13.41 -1.22 3.82
N VAL A 34 13.44 -0.87 2.52
CA VAL A 34 12.42 -0.01 1.89
C VAL A 34 11.06 -0.70 1.71
N PHE A 35 11.03 -2.04 1.69
CA PHE A 35 9.79 -2.83 1.56
C PHE A 35 9.44 -3.56 2.85
N ARG A 36 10.17 -3.29 3.94
CA ARG A 36 9.82 -3.81 5.26
C ARG A 36 8.48 -3.20 5.66
N LEU A 37 7.56 -4.04 6.11
CA LEU A 37 6.32 -3.57 6.69
C LEU A 37 6.67 -2.88 8.01
N GLU A 38 6.48 -1.56 8.08
CA GLU A 38 6.45 -0.82 9.33
C GLU A 38 5.33 -1.41 10.18
N LYS A 39 5.69 -2.04 11.31
CA LYS A 39 4.72 -2.65 12.23
C LYS A 39 4.04 -1.59 13.10
N GLU A 40 4.74 -0.48 13.31
CA GLU A 40 4.29 0.64 14.11
C GLU A 40 3.59 1.65 13.19
N MET A 41 2.44 2.15 13.63
CA MET A 41 1.72 3.19 12.90
C MET A 41 2.55 4.48 12.92
N PRO A 42 2.73 5.17 11.78
CA PRO A 42 3.39 6.46 11.77
C PRO A 42 2.69 7.45 12.70
N GLN A 43 3.46 8.19 13.51
CA GLN A 43 2.91 9.14 14.48
C GLN A 43 1.89 10.10 13.86
N GLN A 44 2.16 10.57 12.64
CA GLN A 44 1.26 11.46 11.90
C GLN A 44 -0.14 10.86 11.68
N LEU A 45 -0.23 9.54 11.45
CA LEU A 45 -1.52 8.86 11.30
C LEU A 45 -2.22 8.72 12.65
N THR A 46 -1.47 8.39 13.71
CA THR A 46 -2.00 8.33 15.09
C THR A 46 -2.57 9.69 15.50
N ASP A 47 -1.84 10.78 15.29
CA ASP A 47 -2.27 12.14 15.63
C ASP A 47 -3.57 12.53 14.88
N LEU A 48 -3.71 12.09 13.63
CA LEU A 48 -4.92 12.34 12.83
C LEU A 48 -6.12 11.55 13.35
N LEU A 49 -5.91 10.31 13.79
CA LEU A 49 -6.97 9.48 14.40
C LEU A 49 -7.39 10.05 15.76
N ASP A 50 -6.44 10.46 16.60
CA ASP A 50 -6.73 11.08 17.89
C ASP A 50 -7.56 12.37 17.71
N ARG A 51 -7.22 13.16 16.68
CA ARG A 51 -8.00 14.36 16.32
C ARG A 51 -9.40 14.02 15.82
N LEU A 52 -9.54 12.94 15.06
CA LEU A 52 -10.84 12.48 14.56
C LEU A 52 -11.73 12.04 15.73
N ASP A 53 -11.19 11.22 16.63
CA ASP A 53 -11.88 10.75 17.84
C ASP A 53 -12.32 11.93 18.72
N GLY A 54 -11.46 12.95 18.87
CA GLY A 54 -11.80 14.19 19.58
C GLY A 54 -12.98 14.93 18.94
N ALA A 55 -12.98 15.09 17.62
CA ALA A 55 -14.06 15.78 16.90
C ALA A 55 -15.38 14.98 16.94
N GLU A 56 -15.34 13.65 16.92
CA GLU A 56 -16.52 12.81 17.07
C GLU A 56 -17.11 12.92 18.48
N ALA A 57 -16.26 12.94 19.51
CA ALA A 57 -16.69 13.11 20.90
C ALA A 57 -17.37 14.48 21.13
N GLU A 58 -16.82 15.55 20.57
CA GLU A 58 -17.42 16.90 20.64
C GLU A 58 -18.80 16.94 19.95
N ASN A 59 -18.92 16.35 18.76
CA ASN A 59 -20.20 16.26 18.05
C ASN A 59 -21.24 15.40 18.78
N ALA A 60 -20.81 14.29 19.40
CA ALA A 60 -21.68 13.43 20.20
C ALA A 60 -22.13 14.08 21.53
N GLY A 61 -21.31 14.98 22.08
CA GLY A 61 -21.64 15.78 23.27
C GLY A 61 -22.59 16.94 22.98
N GLY A 62 -22.46 17.58 21.81
CA GLY A 62 -23.35 18.66 21.38
C GLY A 62 -24.79 18.22 21.08
N ARG A 63 -24.97 16.94 20.68
CA ARG A 63 -26.27 16.37 20.34
C ARG A 63 -27.13 15.96 21.54
N ARG A 64 -26.55 15.87 22.76
CA ARG A 64 -27.27 15.56 24.01
C ARG A 64 -27.75 16.80 24.77
N ARG A 65 -27.42 18.00 24.30
CA ARG A 65 -27.73 19.29 24.96
C ARG A 65 -28.72 20.16 24.19
N GLN A 66 -29.43 19.61 23.20
CA GLN A 66 -30.57 20.24 22.55
C GLN A 66 -31.83 19.44 22.82
#